data_AF-A0A924ZIT8-F1
#
_entry.id   AF-A0A924ZIT8-F1
#
_cell.length_a   1.000
_cell.length_b   1.000
_cell.length_c   1.000
_cell.angle_alpha   90.00
_cell.angle_beta   90.00
_cell.angle_gamma   90.00
#
_symmetry.space_group_name_H-M   'P 1'
#
loop_
_entity.id
_entity.type
_entity.pdbx_description
1 polymer ?
#
loop_
_entity_poly.entity_id
_entity_poly.type
_entity_poly.pdbx_seq_one_letter_code
_entity_poly.pdbx_strand_id
1 'polypeptide(L)'
;LLGRVFSGHGTLPQAVAMMAWLEVILILISTVQSVALILLPPLGVVLVPVGMVLSLWLITNFVAELHGFESLALTLLGVIAAFVAAVIAMIVVFFFLFALGILHV
;
A
#
# COMPACT_ATOMS: atom_id res chain seq x y z
N LEU A 1 -15.33 -5.73 9.33
CA LEU A 1 -15.94 -6.06 10.64
C LEU A 1 -15.16 -5.47 11.83
N LEU A 2 -13.85 -5.16 11.72
CA LEU A 2 -13.06 -4.53 12.79
C LEU A 2 -13.39 -3.04 13.08
N GLY A 3 -13.85 -2.25 12.11
CA GLY A 3 -14.05 -0.80 12.28
C GLY A 3 -15.15 -0.37 13.27
N ARG A 4 -16.21 -1.17 13.45
CA ARG A 4 -17.29 -0.86 14.43
C ARG A 4 -16.87 -1.09 15.89
N VAL A 5 -15.84 -1.90 16.13
CA VAL A 5 -15.33 -2.19 17.48
C VAL A 5 -14.41 -1.05 17.98
N PHE A 6 -13.82 -0.27 17.07
CA PHE A 6 -12.87 0.82 17.37
C PHE A 6 -13.46 2.23 17.21
N SER A 7 -14.77 2.42 17.39
CA SER A 7 -15.44 3.74 17.29
C SER A 7 -15.26 4.48 15.94
N GLY A 8 -14.85 3.77 14.89
CA GLY A 8 -14.63 4.36 13.57
C GLY A 8 -15.95 4.70 12.87
N HIS A 9 -16.12 5.97 12.49
CA HIS A 9 -17.24 6.45 11.67
C HIS A 9 -17.13 6.05 10.19
N GLY A 10 -16.01 5.45 9.79
CA GLY A 10 -15.75 5.02 8.42
C GLY A 10 -16.73 3.93 7.97
N THR A 11 -17.67 4.29 7.10
CA THR A 11 -18.54 3.32 6.44
C THR A 11 -17.76 2.57 5.36
N LEU A 12 -18.13 1.32 5.04
CA LEU A 12 -17.51 0.58 3.93
C LEU A 12 -17.49 1.40 2.62
N PRO A 13 -18.56 2.12 2.24
CA PRO A 13 -18.53 3.03 1.09
C PRO A 13 -17.47 4.10 1.18
N GLN A 14 -17.25 4.71 2.35
CA GLN A 14 -16.24 5.74 2.55
C GLN A 14 -14.83 5.16 2.41
N ALA A 15 -14.57 3.99 2.99
CA ALA A 15 -13.28 3.31 2.85
C ALA A 15 -12.99 2.97 1.38
N VAL A 16 -13.98 2.43 0.66
CA VAL A 16 -13.85 2.11 -0.77
C VAL A 16 -13.60 3.38 -1.60
N ALA A 17 -14.33 4.46 -1.34
CA ALA A 17 -14.13 5.73 -2.04
C ALA A 17 -12.73 6.31 -1.80
N MET A 18 -12.23 6.28 -0.56
CA MET A 18 -10.89 6.75 -0.23
C MET A 18 -9.81 5.89 -0.88
N MET A 19 -9.95 4.56 -0.86
CA MET A 19 -9.01 3.67 -1.54
C MET A 19 -9.05 3.87 -3.06
N ALA A 20 -10.23 4.05 -3.66
CA ALA A 20 -10.35 4.34 -5.09
C ALA A 20 -9.60 5.62 -5.49
N TRP A 21 -9.75 6.69 -4.69
CA TRP A 21 -9.01 7.94 -4.93
C TRP A 21 -7.50 7.79 -4.74
N LEU A 22 -7.09 7.06 -3.70
CA LEU A 22 -5.68 6.75 -3.48
C LEU A 22 -5.09 6.02 -4.69
N GLU A 23 -5.75 4.98 -5.18
CA GLU A 23 -5.31 4.22 -6.35
C GLU A 23 -5.25 5.09 -7.61
N VAL A 24 -6.21 5.97 -7.84
CA VAL A 24 -6.15 6.93 -8.97
C VAL A 24 -4.87 7.76 -8.90
N ILE A 25 -4.51 8.29 -7.73
CA ILE A 25 -3.29 9.10 -7.57
C ILE A 25 -2.03 8.25 -7.76
N LEU A 26 -1.98 7.05 -7.16
CA LEU A 26 -0.83 6.15 -7.27
C LEU A 26 -0.60 5.66 -8.70
N ILE A 27 -1.68 5.39 -9.45
CA ILE A 27 -1.62 5.03 -10.87
C ILE A 27 -1.09 6.20 -11.70
N LEU A 28 -1.52 7.43 -11.45
CA LEU A 28 -0.99 8.61 -12.14
C LEU A 28 0.51 8.79 -11.87
N ILE A 29 0.94 8.68 -10.61
CA ILE A 29 2.37 8.75 -10.23
C ILE A 29 3.16 7.63 -10.92
N SER A 30 2.64 6.40 -10.93
CA SER A 30 3.27 5.25 -11.60
C SER A 30 3.35 5.43 -13.12
N THR A 31 2.33 6.03 -13.72
CA THR A 31 2.28 6.33 -15.15
C THR A 31 3.34 7.37 -15.51
N VAL A 32 3.46 8.46 -14.74
CA VAL A 32 4.49 9.48 -14.95
C VAL A 32 5.90 8.89 -14.86
N GLN A 33 6.17 8.05 -13.86
CA GLN A 33 7.47 7.38 -13.72
C GLN A 33 7.76 6.45 -14.90
N SER A 34 6.77 5.66 -15.32
CA SER A 34 6.91 4.72 -16.43
C SER A 34 7.17 5.45 -17.75
N VAL A 35 6.42 6.53 -18.02
CA VAL A 35 6.63 7.38 -19.20
C VAL A 35 8.01 8.03 -19.16
N ALA A 36 8.44 8.57 -18.02
CA ALA A 36 9.75 9.18 -17.87
C ALA A 36 10.88 8.15 -18.07
N LEU A 37 10.73 6.92 -17.59
CA LEU A 37 11.73 5.86 -17.77
C LEU A 37 11.91 5.48 -19.24
N ILE A 38 10.83 5.52 -20.03
CA ILE A 38 10.87 5.21 -21.46
C ILE A 38 11.43 6.38 -22.27
N LEU A 39 10.95 7.61 -22.02
CA LEU A 39 11.28 8.78 -22.84
C LEU A 39 12.61 9.44 -22.42
N LEU A 40 12.91 9.45 -21.13
CA LEU A 40 14.04 10.14 -20.52
C LEU A 40 14.67 9.25 -19.42
N PRO A 41 15.38 8.17 -19.78
CA PRO A 41 15.83 7.16 -18.82
C PRO A 41 16.56 7.71 -17.58
N PRO A 42 17.46 8.72 -17.68
CA PRO A 42 18.09 9.30 -16.49
C PRO A 42 17.10 9.93 -15.52
N LEU A 43 16.04 10.57 -16.02
CA LEU A 43 14.98 11.15 -15.19
C LEU A 43 14.13 10.04 -14.57
N GLY A 44 13.76 9.01 -15.34
CA GLY A 44 13.00 7.87 -14.82
C GLY A 44 13.68 7.17 -13.64
N VAL A 45 15.00 6.95 -13.73
CA VAL A 45 15.79 6.35 -12.63
C VAL A 45 15.71 7.17 -11.34
N VAL A 46 15.66 8.50 -11.43
CA VAL A 46 15.50 9.39 -10.27
C VAL A 46 14.05 9.41 -9.77
N LEU A 47 13.07 9.38 -10.68
CA LEU A 47 11.66 9.46 -10.32
C LEU A 47 11.16 8.20 -9.62
N VAL A 48 11.71 7.01 -9.92
CA VAL A 48 11.32 5.75 -9.26
C VAL A 48 11.41 5.79 -7.73
N PRO A 49 12.56 6.09 -7.11
CA PRO A 49 12.66 6.18 -5.65
C PRO A 49 11.84 7.34 -5.08
N VAL A 50 11.73 8.47 -5.79
CA VAL A 50 10.88 9.60 -5.37
C VAL A 50 9.41 9.19 -5.33
N GLY A 51 8.92 8.51 -6.37
CA GLY A 51 7.56 8.02 -6.42
C GLY A 51 7.29 6.95 -5.37
N MET A 52 8.26 6.11 -5.04
CA MET A 52 8.15 5.17 -3.91
C MET A 52 7.94 5.90 -2.57
N VAL A 53 8.77 6.90 -2.26
CA VAL A 53 8.63 7.70 -1.02
C VAL A 53 7.29 8.44 -0.99
N LEU A 54 6.90 9.06 -2.12
CA LEU A 54 5.63 9.76 -2.24
C LEU A 54 4.44 8.80 -2.06
N SER A 55 4.52 7.60 -2.62
CA SER A 55 3.46 6.59 -2.51
C SER A 55 3.30 6.10 -1.06
N LEU A 56 4.41 5.83 -0.36
CA LEU A 56 4.39 5.47 1.06
C LEU A 56 3.81 6.60 1.92
N TRP A 57 4.17 7.85 1.62
CA TRP A 57 3.62 9.01 2.30
C TRP A 57 2.10 9.14 2.05
N LEU A 58 1.63 9.00 0.81
CA LEU A 58 0.20 9.06 0.49
C LEU A 58 -0.59 7.95 1.19
N ILE A 59 -0.13 6.69 1.13
CA ILE A 59 -0.77 5.57 1.84
C ILE A 59 -0.84 5.87 3.33
N THR A 60 0.23 6.37 3.94
CA THR A 60 0.26 6.71 5.37
C THR A 60 -0.79 7.76 5.73
N ASN A 61 -0.92 8.83 4.94
CA ASN A 61 -1.91 9.88 5.19
C ASN A 61 -3.34 9.35 5.02
N PHE A 62 -3.61 8.58 3.96
CA PHE A 62 -4.94 7.99 3.74
C PHE A 62 -5.31 6.98 4.84
N VAL A 63 -4.37 6.17 5.29
CA VAL A 63 -4.59 5.22 6.40
C VAL A 63 -4.84 5.98 7.70
N ALA A 64 -4.07 7.04 7.97
CA ALA A 64 -4.25 7.87 9.15
C ALA A 64 -5.64 8.54 9.16
N GLU A 65 -6.04 9.13 8.04
CA GLU A 65 -7.36 9.75 7.89
C GLU A 65 -8.50 8.74 8.04
N LEU A 66 -8.38 7.58 7.39
CA LEU A 66 -9.40 6.53 7.43
C LEU A 66 -9.61 5.95 8.84
N HIS A 67 -8.53 5.83 9.61
CA HIS A 67 -8.56 5.26 10.97
C HIS A 67 -8.63 6.31 12.08
N GLY A 68 -8.51 7.60 11.75
CA GLY A 68 -8.45 8.69 12.72
C GLY A 68 -7.19 8.69 13.58
N PHE A 69 -6.04 8.27 13.03
CA PHE A 69 -4.78 8.25 13.77
C PHE A 69 -4.13 9.63 13.83
N GLU A 70 -3.78 10.07 15.04
CA GLU A 70 -3.16 11.38 15.28
C GLU A 70 -1.67 11.41 14.89
N SER A 71 -0.95 10.28 14.98
CA SER A 71 0.48 10.21 14.73
C SER A 71 0.82 9.57 13.39
N LEU A 72 1.21 10.38 12.42
CA LEU A 72 1.67 9.91 11.09
C LEU A 72 2.88 8.97 11.18
N ALA A 73 3.80 9.20 12.12
CA ALA A 73 4.99 8.37 12.29
C ALA A 73 4.64 6.95 12.75
N LEU A 74 3.70 6.83 13.69
CA LEU A 74 3.20 5.52 14.14
C LEU A 74 2.37 4.85 13.04
N THR A 75 1.59 5.62 12.27
CA THR A 75 0.87 5.09 11.11
C THR A 75 1.82 4.53 10.06
N LEU A 76 2.92 5.24 9.74
CA LEU A 76 3.93 4.75 8.81
C LEU A 76 4.54 3.44 9.28
N LEU A 77 4.93 3.35 10.56
CA LEU A 77 5.42 2.10 11.16
C LEU A 77 4.38 0.99 11.08
N GLY A 78 3.11 1.30 11.33
CA GLY A 78 1.99 0.36 11.21
C GLY A 78 1.81 -0.14 9.78
N VAL A 79 1.90 0.74 8.77
CA VAL A 79 1.84 0.37 7.35
C VAL A 79 3.00 -0.57 6.98
N ILE A 80 4.23 -0.25 7.41
CA ILE A 80 5.41 -1.09 7.17
C ILE A 80 5.24 -2.45 7.86
N ALA A 81 4.83 -2.47 9.12
CA ALA A 81 4.62 -3.70 9.88
C ALA A 81 3.52 -4.58 9.25
N ALA A 82 2.42 -3.97 8.79
CA ALA A 82 1.35 -4.68 8.10
C ALA A 82 1.84 -5.29 6.77
N PHE A 83 2.64 -4.55 6.00
CA PHE A 83 3.25 -5.05 4.78
C PHE A 83 4.18 -6.26 5.06
N VAL A 84 5.07 -6.14 6.03
CA VAL A 84 5.98 -7.24 6.42
C VAL A 84 5.19 -8.47 6.90
N ALA A 85 4.17 -8.26 7.73
CA ALA A 85 3.30 -9.34 8.19
C ALA A 85 2.57 -10.03 7.04
N ALA A 86 2.07 -9.27 6.05
CA ALA A 86 1.42 -9.82 4.86
C ALA A 86 2.40 -10.64 3.99
N VAL A 87 3.63 -10.16 3.82
CA VAL A 87 4.69 -10.91 3.11
C VAL A 87 5.01 -12.21 3.83
N ILE A 88 5.21 -12.17 5.15
CA ILE A 88 5.47 -13.38 5.95
C ILE A 88 4.28 -14.35 5.86
N ALA A 89 3.05 -13.86 5.97
CA ALA A 89 1.86 -14.70 5.82
C ALA A 89 1.80 -15.37 4.43
N MET A 90 2.11 -14.63 3.37
CA MET A 90 2.17 -15.17 2.00
C MET A 90 3.25 -16.26 1.86
N ILE A 91 4.45 -16.03 2.44
CA ILE A 91 5.54 -17.01 2.45
C ILE A 91 5.09 -18.29 3.15
N VAL A 92 4.44 -18.17 4.31
CA VAL A 92 3.93 -19.32 5.06
C VAL A 92 2.88 -20.08 4.24
N VAL A 93 1.93 -19.37 3.61
CA VAL A 93 0.91 -20.00 2.75
C VAL A 93 1.56 -20.77 1.60
N PHE A 94 2.53 -20.18 0.90
CA PHE A 94 3.23 -20.86 -0.18
C PHE A 94 4.03 -22.06 0.28
N PHE A 95 4.69 -21.97 1.44
CA PHE A 95 5.39 -23.10 2.03
C PHE A 95 4.44 -24.29 2.30
N PHE A 96 3.26 -24.03 2.86
CA PHE A 96 2.27 -25.07 3.11
C PHE A 96 1.71 -25.67 1.81
N LEU A 97 1.40 -24.85 0.81
CA LEU A 97 0.90 -25.34 -0.48
C LEU A 97 1.93 -26.21 -1.21
N PHE A 98 3.22 -25.86 -1.11
CA PHE A 98 4.32 -26.70 -1.61
C PHE A 98 4.45 -28.00 -0.82
N ALA A 99 4.42 -27.95 0.51
CA ALA A 99 4.51 -29.13 1.37
C ALA A 99 3.37 -30.13 1.14
N LEU A 100 2.19 -29.64 0.74
CA LEU A 100 1.03 -30.46 0.38
C LEU A 100 1.08 -30.98 -1.07
N GLY A 101 2.09 -30.61 -1.86
CA GLY A 101 2.24 -31.03 -3.25
C GLY A 101 1.26 -30.38 -4.23
N ILE A 102 0.59 -29.29 -3.83
CA ILE A 102 -0.38 -28.56 -4.68
C ILE A 102 0.37 -27.65 -5.66
N LEU A 103 1.52 -27.12 -5.25
CA LEU A 103 2.40 -26.30 -6.07
C LEU A 103 3.62 -27.11 -6.51
N HIS A 104 3.78 -27.29 -7.81
CA HIS A 104 4.98 -27.84 -8.46
C HIS A 104 5.70 -26.70 -9.20
N VAL A 105 6.29 -25.77 -8.45
CA VAL A 105 7.11 -24.69 -9.02
C VAL A 105 8.58 -25.05 -8.86
#